data_AF-A0A1F8H6X6-F1
#
_entry.id   AF-A0A1F8H6X6-F1
#
_cell.length_a   1.000
_cell.length_b   1.000
_cell.length_c   1.000
_cell.angle_alpha   90.00
_cell.angle_beta   90.00
_cell.angle_gamma   90.00
#
_symmetry.space_group_name_H-M   'P 1'
#
loop_
_entity.id
_entity.type
_entity.pdbx_description
1 polymer ?
#
loop_
_entity_poly.entity_id
_entity_poly.type
_entity_poly.pdbx_seq_one_letter_code
_entity_poly.pdbx_strand_id
1 'polypeptide(L)' 'MVNRPELNNKSSLELNQQLKELRAKLAQMHFSVKQNKLKDSSQLGKTRREIARVLTALISKKQQ' A
#
# COMPACT_ATOMS: atom_id res chain seq x y z
N MET A 1 8.23 4.95 5.25
CA MET A 1 6.86 5.50 5.35
C MET A 1 6.66 6.38 4.14
N VAL A 2 5.72 6.06 3.24
CA VAL A 2 5.46 6.91 2.06
C VAL A 2 4.76 8.20 2.50
N ASN A 3 5.33 9.34 2.13
CA ASN A 3 4.83 10.66 2.50
C ASN A 3 3.78 11.16 1.48
N ARG A 4 2.72 11.86 1.93
CA ARG A 4 1.64 12.39 1.06
C ARG A 4 2.13 13.17 -0.19
N PRO A 5 3.13 14.06 -0.11
CA PRO A 5 3.57 14.81 -1.29
C PRO A 5 4.15 13.93 -2.40
N GLU A 6 4.79 12.81 -2.07
CA GLU A 6 5.38 11.91 -3.06
C GLU A 6 4.31 11.16 -3.87
N LEU A 7 3.13 10.92 -3.29
CA LEU A 7 2.01 10.27 -3.97
C LEU A 7 1.32 11.21 -4.97
N ASN A 8 1.34 12.52 -4.73
CA ASN A 8 0.75 13.51 -5.64
C ASN A 8 1.60 13.71 -6.90
N ASN A 9 2.92 13.57 -6.80
CA ASN A 9 3.84 13.68 -7.93
C ASN A 9 3.78 12.47 -8.87
N LYS A 10 3.29 11.32 -8.40
CA LYS A 10 3.19 10.10 -9.21
C LYS A 10 2.00 10.15 -10.16
N SER A 11 2.16 9.57 -11.35
CA SER A 11 1.05 9.41 -12.29
C SER A 11 0.03 8.39 -11.76
N SER A 12 -1.22 8.50 -12.21
CA SER A 12 -2.29 7.53 -11.89
C SER A 12 -1.88 6.09 -12.24
N LEU A 13 -1.06 5.92 -13.28
CA LEU A 13 -0.53 4.62 -13.71
C LEU A 13 0.47 4.06 -12.68
N GLU A 14 1.41 4.89 -12.22
CA GLU A 14 2.37 4.52 -11.17
C GLU A 14 1.70 4.22 -9.83
N LEU A 15 0.68 5.00 -9.46
CA LEU A 15 -0.09 4.76 -8.24
C LEU A 15 -0.84 3.42 -8.32
N ASN A 16 -1.38 3.05 -9.49
CA ASN A 16 -1.99 1.73 -9.69
C ASN A 16 -0.96 0.60 -9.62
N GLN A 17 0.25 0.82 -10.16
CA GLN A 17 1.32 -0.17 -10.09
C GLN A 17 1.78 -0.38 -8.64
N GLN A 18 2.02 0.70 -7.89
CA GLN A 18 2.31 0.62 -6.45
C GLN A 18 1.18 -0.05 -5.66
N LEU A 19 -0.08 0.24 -5.97
CA LEU A 19 -1.22 -0.39 -5.32
C LEU A 19 -1.20 -1.92 -5.52
N LYS A 20 -0.85 -2.37 -6.73
CA LYS A 20 -0.74 -3.80 -7.07
C LYS A 20 0.40 -4.47 -6.29
N GLU A 21 1.56 -3.82 -6.23
CA GLU A 21 2.71 -4.31 -5.45
C GLU A 21 2.42 -4.38 -3.94
N LEU A 22 1.81 -3.34 -3.37
CA LEU A 22 1.46 -3.31 -1.96
C LEU A 22 0.43 -4.39 -1.59
N ARG A 23 -0.53 -4.66 -2.48
CA ARG A 23 -1.48 -5.76 -2.31
C ARG A 23 -0.81 -7.13 -2.38
N ALA A 24 0.11 -7.34 -3.32
CA ALA A 24 0.89 -8.58 -3.39
C ALA A 24 1.73 -8.80 -2.13
N LYS A 25 2.40 -7.74 -1.65
CA LYS A 25 3.16 -7.76 -0.39
C LYS A 25 2.26 -8.06 0.81
N LEU A 26 1.06 -7.48 0.86
CA LEU A 26 0.08 -7.77 1.91
C LEU A 26 -0.34 -9.26 1.88
N ALA A 27 -0.59 -9.82 0.70
CA ALA A 27 -0.94 -11.24 0.54
C ALA A 27 0.19 -12.16 1.01
N GLN A 28 1.44 -11.85 0.64
CA GLN A 28 2.61 -12.58 1.09
C GLN A 28 2.77 -12.50 2.61
N MET A 29 2.58 -11.31 3.21
CA MET A 29 2.59 -11.13 4.66
C MET A 29 1.46 -11.92 5.33
N HIS A 30 0.25 -11.93 4.78
CA HIS A 30 -0.84 -12.75 5.32
C HIS A 30 -0.52 -14.24 5.30
N PHE A 31 0.13 -14.73 4.25
CA PHE A 31 0.58 -16.12 4.16
C PHE A 31 1.65 -16.45 5.22
N SER A 32 2.61 -15.55 5.39
CA SER A 32 3.66 -15.67 6.41
C SER A 32 3.13 -15.59 7.85
N VAL A 33 2.05 -14.83 8.11
CA VAL A 33 1.35 -14.84 9.41
C VAL A 33 0.65 -16.16 9.64
N LYS A 34 -0.06 -16.70 8.63
CA LYS A 34 -0.73 -18.00 8.75
C LYS A 34 0.25 -19.15 9.02
N GLN A 35 1.48 -19.05 8.52
CA GLN A 35 2.56 -19.99 8.82
C GLN A 35 3.22 -19.78 10.20
N ASN A 36 2.71 -18.86 11.02
CA ASN A 36 3.28 -18.46 12.31
C ASN A 36 4.76 -17.99 12.22
N LYS A 37 5.19 -17.55 11.02
CA LYS A 37 6.56 -17.10 10.73
C LYS A 37 6.74 -15.59 10.86
N LEU A 38 5.65 -14.83 11.02
CA LEU A 38 5.72 -13.37 11.08
C LEU A 38 5.79 -12.89 12.53
N LYS A 39 7.00 -12.49 12.93
CA LYS A 39 7.27 -11.85 14.24
C LYS A 39 6.65 -10.46 14.37
N ASP A 40 6.39 -9.78 13.25
CA ASP A 40 6.04 -8.36 13.21
C ASP A 40 4.67 -8.10 12.54
N SER A 41 3.60 -8.39 13.27
CA SER A 41 2.22 -8.05 12.87
C SER A 41 2.01 -6.54 12.64
N SER A 42 2.88 -5.70 13.21
CA SER A 42 2.97 -4.26 12.96
C SER A 42 3.20 -3.91 11.49
N GLN A 43 3.93 -4.73 10.73
CA GLN A 43 4.17 -4.48 9.31
C GLN A 43 2.90 -4.60 8.48
N LEU A 44 2.01 -5.55 8.80
CA LEU A 44 0.69 -5.66 8.15
C LEU A 44 -0.13 -4.37 8.33
N GLY A 45 -0.14 -3.81 9.54
CA GLY A 45 -0.82 -2.55 9.82
C GLY A 45 -0.25 -1.39 9.01
N LYS A 46 1.09 -1.31 8.89
CA LYS A 46 1.77 -0.30 8.07
C LYS A 46 1.42 -0.45 6.59
N THR A 47 1.46 -1.66 6.04
CA THR A 47 1.13 -1.94 4.63
C THR A 47 -0.32 -1.61 4.31
N ARG A 48 -1.28 -1.97 5.18
CA ARG A 48 -2.70 -1.57 5.00
C ARG A 48 -2.88 -0.05 4.97
N ARG A 49 -2.20 0.67 5.87
CA ARG A 49 -2.26 2.13 5.92
C ARG A 49 -1.64 2.77 4.67
N GLU A 50 -0.59 2.16 4.12
CA GLU A 50 0.04 2.60 2.88
C GLU A 50 -0.87 2.40 1.66
N ILE A 51 -1.55 1.24 1.57
CA ILE A 51 -2.59 0.99 0.55
C ILE A 51 -3.70 2.06 0.62
N ALA A 52 -4.20 2.34 1.83
CA ALA A 52 -5.25 3.35 2.01
C ALA A 52 -4.80 4.74 1.51
N ARG A 53 -3.54 5.14 1.77
CA ARG A 53 -2.99 6.41 1.29
C ARG A 53 -2.92 6.47 -0.24
N VAL A 54 -2.49 5.39 -0.89
CA VAL A 54 -2.42 5.31 -2.36
C VAL A 54 -3.83 5.39 -2.97
N LEU A 55 -4.80 4.70 -2.38
CA LEU A 55 -6.21 4.79 -2.79
C LEU A 55 -6.77 6.21 -2.65
N THR A 56 -6.50 6.89 -1.54
CA THR A 56 -6.90 8.29 -1.37
C THR A 56 -6.28 9.18 -2.44
N ALA A 57 -4.99 9.03 -2.74
CA ALA A 57 -4.32 9.81 -3.79
C ALA A 57 -4.93 9.57 -5.19
N LEU A 58 -5.27 8.31 -5.51
CA LEU A 58 -5.96 7.96 -6.76
C LEU A 58 -7.35 8.61 -6.85
N ILE A 59 -8.12 8.61 -5.76
CA ILE A 59 -9.45 9.24 -5.71
C ILE A 59 -9.32 10.75 -5.89
N SER A 60 -8.38 11.39 -5.19
CA SER A 60 -8.11 12.82 -5.31
C SER A 60 -7.71 13.21 -6.73
N LYS A 61 -6.87 12.41 -7.42
CA LYS A 61 -6.51 12.66 -8.83
C LYS A 61 -7.65 12.45 -9.82
N LYS A 62 -8.63 11.61 -9.49
CA LYS A 62 -9.82 11.40 -10.34
C LYS A 62 -10.83 12.56 -10.23
N GLN A 63 -10.78 13.32 -9.14
CA GLN A 63 -11.69 14.44 -8.87
C GLN A 63 -11.11 15.81 -9.29
N GLN A 64 -9.85 15.87 -9.71
CA GLN A 64 -9.25 17.02 -10.39
C GLN A 64 -9.42 16.91 -11.90
#